data_AF-A0ABD5TNJ4-F1
#
_entry.id   AF-A0ABD5TNJ4-F1
#
_cell.length_a   1.000
_cell.length_b   1.000
_cell.length_c   1.000
_cell.angle_alpha   90.00
_cell.angle_beta   90.00
_cell.angle_gamma   90.00
#
_symmetry.space_group_name_H-M   'P 1'
#
loop_
_entity.id
_entity.type
_entity.pdbx_description
1 polymer ?
#
loop_
_entity_poly.entity_id
_entity_poly.type
_entity_poly.pdbx_seq_one_letter_code
_entity_poly.pdbx_strand_id
1 'polypeptide(L)'
;MPTPSIGPEKHRQRRLAAELEGLQKRIEAVEHRQVLLRNALDGLARTSGVSVGCPCSHCDRSYVLIEAGMMYCPTCGDRTVL
;
A
#
# COMPACT_ATOMS: atom_id res chain seq x y z
N MET A 1 -8.90 50.09 16.47
CA MET A 1 -8.54 48.73 16.92
C MET A 1 -9.14 47.74 15.94
N PRO A 2 -8.38 46.82 15.30
CA PRO A 2 -8.96 45.83 14.42
C PRO A 2 -9.68 44.77 15.27
N THR A 3 -10.90 44.43 14.88
CA THR A 3 -11.74 43.43 15.53
C THR A 3 -11.16 42.02 15.35
N PRO A 4 -11.23 41.15 16.36
CA PRO A 4 -10.71 39.79 16.23
C PRO A 4 -11.73 38.94 15.46
N SER A 5 -11.40 38.57 14.23
CA SER A 5 -12.17 37.66 13.37
C SER A 5 -12.12 36.23 13.91
N ILE A 6 -12.88 35.93 14.98
CA ILE A 6 -12.75 34.69 15.77
C ILE A 6 -13.61 33.53 15.24
N GLY A 7 -14.62 33.78 14.41
CA GLY A 7 -15.63 32.77 14.05
C GLY A 7 -15.22 31.78 12.95
N PRO A 8 -15.14 32.18 11.67
CA PRO A 8 -15.10 31.22 10.56
C PRO A 8 -13.72 30.57 10.34
N GLU A 9 -12.62 31.32 10.54
CA GLU A 9 -11.28 30.85 10.20
C GLU A 9 -10.76 29.80 11.19
N LYS A 10 -11.02 29.99 12.50
CA LYS A 10 -10.67 28.99 13.52
C LYS A 10 -11.44 27.68 13.33
N HIS A 11 -12.70 27.76 12.92
CA HIS A 11 -13.52 26.58 12.63
C HIS A 11 -13.01 25.84 11.39
N ARG A 12 -12.65 26.57 10.33
CA ARG A 12 -12.02 26.01 9.13
C ARG A 12 -10.70 25.33 9.46
N GLN A 13 -9.84 25.98 10.23
CA GLN A 13 -8.55 25.43 10.64
C GLN A 13 -8.70 24.15 11.47
N ARG A 14 -9.66 24.11 12.40
CA ARG A 14 -9.97 22.89 13.16
C ARG A 14 -10.47 21.76 12.27
N ARG A 15 -11.32 22.06 11.29
CA ARG A 15 -11.82 21.06 10.33
C ARG A 15 -10.68 20.49 9.49
N LEU A 16 -9.80 21.34 8.97
CA LEU A 16 -8.63 20.90 8.21
C LEU A 16 -7.68 20.06 9.07
N ALA A 17 -7.45 20.45 10.33
CA ALA A 17 -6.63 19.67 11.25
C ALA A 17 -7.23 18.27 11.50
N ALA A 18 -8.54 18.17 11.72
CA ALA A 18 -9.22 16.90 11.89
C ALA A 18 -9.18 16.03 10.61
N GLU A 19 -9.28 16.65 9.43
CA GLU A 19 -9.16 15.94 8.15
C GLU A 19 -7.74 15.40 7.93
N LEU A 20 -6.71 16.20 8.23
CA LEU A 20 -5.32 15.77 8.18
C LEU A 20 -5.04 14.62 9.15
N GLU A 21 -5.52 14.73 10.40
CA GLU A 21 -5.38 13.65 11.39
C GLU A 21 -6.08 12.37 10.92
N GLY A 22 -7.26 12.50 10.32
CA GLY A 22 -7.99 11.37 9.74
C GLY A 22 -7.25 10.71 8.59
N LEU A 23 -6.68 11.51 7.67
CA LEU A 23 -5.89 11.01 6.55
C LEU A 23 -4.61 10.33 7.04
N GLN A 24 -3.92 10.92 8.01
CA GLN A 24 -2.71 10.36 8.60
C GLN A 24 -2.99 8.99 9.23
N LYS A 25 -4.02 8.87 10.06
CA LYS A 25 -4.43 7.58 10.65
C LYS A 25 -4.77 6.54 9.58
N ARG A 26 -5.39 6.97 8.47
CA ARG A 26 -5.73 6.06 7.37
C ARG A 26 -4.49 5.55 6.64
N ILE A 27 -3.49 6.42 6.42
CA ILE A 27 -2.20 6.05 5.83
C ILE A 27 -1.48 5.06 6.74
N GLU A 28 -1.32 5.40 8.02
CA GLU A 28 -0.67 4.54 9.02
C GLU A 28 -1.33 3.15 9.09
N ALA A 29 -2.66 3.09 9.05
CA ALA A 29 -3.39 1.82 9.04
C ALA A 29 -3.15 1.00 7.76
N VAL A 30 -3.05 1.64 6.60
CA VAL A 30 -2.77 0.97 5.32
C VAL A 30 -1.33 0.46 5.28
N GLU A 31 -0.36 1.29 5.68
CA GLU A 31 1.06 0.91 5.76
C GLU A 31 1.26 -0.25 6.74
N HIS A 32 0.63 -0.21 7.90
CA HIS A 32 0.70 -1.30 8.87
C HIS A 32 0.15 -2.62 8.28
N ARG A 33 -0.99 -2.58 7.60
CA ARG A 33 -1.55 -3.76 6.91
C ARG A 33 -0.63 -4.26 5.81
N GLN A 34 0.02 -3.38 5.05
CA GLN A 34 1.00 -3.76 4.03
C GLN A 34 2.21 -4.49 4.64
N VAL A 35 2.72 -4.01 5.78
CA VAL A 35 3.81 -4.69 6.50
C VAL A 35 3.38 -6.09 6.96
N LEU A 36 2.19 -6.22 7.54
CA LEU A 36 1.68 -7.52 7.98
C LEU A 36 1.53 -8.50 6.80
N LEU A 37 0.95 -8.05 5.70
CA LEU A 37 0.79 -8.87 4.50
C LEU A 37 2.14 -9.28 3.91
N ARG A 38 3.11 -8.37 3.82
CA ARG A 38 4.47 -8.68 3.37
C ARG A 38 5.11 -9.76 4.24
N ASN A 39 5.07 -9.61 5.56
CA ASN A 39 5.66 -10.58 6.48
C ASN A 39 4.99 -11.97 6.35
N ALA A 40 3.67 -12.01 6.17
CA ALA A 40 2.95 -13.26 5.95
C ALA A 40 3.32 -13.92 4.62
N LEU A 41 3.41 -13.13 3.54
CA LEU A 41 3.85 -13.61 2.23
C LEU A 41 5.29 -14.12 2.26
N ASP A 42 6.20 -13.43 2.95
CA ASP A 42 7.58 -13.88 3.15
C ASP A 42 7.64 -15.22 3.91
N GLY A 43 6.76 -15.42 4.90
CA GLY A 43 6.62 -16.69 5.59
C GLY A 43 6.16 -17.81 4.64
N LEU A 44 5.10 -17.56 3.86
CA LEU A 44 4.56 -18.52 2.89
C LEU A 44 5.57 -18.86 1.79
N ALA A 45 6.27 -17.85 1.27
CA ALA A 45 7.32 -17.97 0.25
C ALA A 45 8.41 -18.96 0.69
N ARG A 46 8.93 -18.79 1.91
CA ARG A 46 9.94 -19.69 2.49
C ARG A 46 9.44 -21.14 2.61
N THR A 47 8.16 -21.33 2.94
CA THR A 47 7.59 -22.68 3.10
C THR A 47 7.23 -23.37 1.79
N SER A 48 6.94 -22.60 0.73
CA SER A 48 6.48 -23.12 -0.57
C SER A 48 7.58 -23.22 -1.61
N GLY A 49 8.75 -22.59 -1.39
CA GLY A 49 9.81 -22.51 -2.40
C GLY A 49 9.52 -21.50 -3.51
N VAL A 50 8.47 -20.69 -3.35
CA VAL A 50 8.09 -19.60 -4.25
C VAL A 50 8.66 -18.29 -3.73
N SER A 51 9.16 -17.42 -4.60
CA SER A 51 9.54 -16.04 -4.26
C SER A 51 8.59 -15.03 -4.89
N VAL A 52 8.42 -13.87 -4.27
CA VAL A 52 7.64 -12.75 -4.86
C VAL A 52 8.62 -11.79 -5.55
N GLY A 53 8.34 -11.44 -6.81
CA GLY A 53 9.14 -10.54 -7.63
C GLY A 53 8.61 -9.10 -7.63
N CYS A 54 8.73 -8.43 -8.79
CA CYS A 54 8.22 -7.07 -9.02
C CYS A 54 6.72 -7.04 -9.38
N PRO A 55 6.07 -5.87 -9.41
CA PRO A 55 4.75 -5.72 -10.02
C PRO A 55 4.75 -6.20 -11.47
N CYS A 56 3.67 -6.85 -11.89
CA CYS A 56 3.51 -7.31 -13.26
C CYS A 56 3.46 -6.12 -14.22
N SER A 57 4.44 -6.01 -15.12
CA SER A 57 4.51 -4.96 -16.13
C SER A 57 3.38 -5.02 -17.16
N HIS A 58 2.75 -6.19 -17.34
CA HIS A 58 1.67 -6.38 -18.31
C HIS A 58 0.30 -5.89 -17.80
N CYS A 59 -0.02 -6.08 -16.52
CA CYS A 59 -1.36 -5.75 -16.01
C CYS A 59 -1.39 -4.88 -14.76
N ASP A 60 -0.27 -4.73 -14.03
CA ASP A 60 -0.14 -3.94 -12.80
C ASP A 60 -1.16 -4.31 -11.68
N ARG A 61 -1.77 -5.50 -11.77
CA ARG A 61 -2.77 -5.98 -10.81
C ARG A 61 -2.20 -6.91 -9.75
N SER A 62 -0.96 -7.38 -9.90
CA SER A 62 -0.30 -8.23 -8.92
C SER A 62 1.21 -8.12 -9.00
N TYR A 63 1.89 -8.59 -7.96
CA TYR A 63 3.29 -8.97 -8.07
C TYR A 63 3.41 -10.30 -8.84
N VAL A 64 4.54 -10.49 -9.52
CA VAL A 64 4.89 -11.77 -10.16
C VAL A 64 5.41 -12.75 -9.12
N LEU A 65 5.18 -14.04 -9.36
CA LEU A 65 5.71 -15.14 -8.57
C LEU A 65 6.89 -15.77 -9.33
N ILE A 66 7.93 -16.13 -8.59
CA ILE A 66 9.14 -16.77 -9.10
C ILE A 66 9.23 -18.17 -8.50
N GLU A 67 9.24 -19.18 -9.36
CA GLU A 67 9.33 -20.58 -8.99
C GLU A 67 10.00 -21.36 -10.11
N ALA A 68 10.91 -22.29 -9.79
CA ALA A 68 11.54 -23.19 -10.76
C ALA A 68 12.15 -22.49 -12.00
N GLY A 69 12.78 -21.31 -11.81
CA GLY A 69 13.39 -20.55 -12.91
C GLY A 69 12.39 -19.85 -13.83
N MET A 70 11.12 -19.76 -13.43
CA MET A 70 10.09 -19.03 -14.16
C MET A 70 9.53 -17.91 -13.30
N MET A 71 9.28 -16.77 -13.95
CA MET A 71 8.52 -15.67 -13.40
C MET A 71 7.13 -15.68 -14.06
N TYR A 72 6.06 -15.60 -13.28
CA TYR A 72 4.70 -15.54 -13.82
C TYR A 72 3.78 -14.62 -13.03
N CYS A 73 2.83 -13.98 -13.71
CA CYS A 73 1.76 -13.22 -13.08
C CYS A 73 0.57 -14.14 -12.78
N PRO A 74 0.14 -14.26 -11.50
CA PRO A 74 -1.03 -15.08 -11.15
C PRO A 74 -2.36 -14.48 -11.67
N THR A 75 -2.39 -13.20 -12.03
CA THR A 75 -3.62 -12.51 -12.44
C THR A 75 -3.86 -12.50 -13.94
N CYS A 76 -2.84 -12.22 -14.77
CA CYS A 76 -2.99 -12.20 -16.24
C CYS A 76 -2.36 -13.41 -16.93
N GLY A 77 -1.57 -14.21 -16.20
CA GLY A 77 -0.92 -15.40 -16.76
C GLY A 77 0.32 -15.12 -17.60
N ASP A 78 0.76 -13.87 -17.72
CA ASP A 78 2.04 -13.51 -18.36
C ASP A 78 3.20 -14.26 -17.70
N ARG A 79 4.13 -14.80 -18.49
CA ARG A 79 5.25 -15.63 -18.00
C ARG A 79 6.53 -15.35 -18.77
N THR A 80 7.65 -15.39 -18.06
CA THR A 80 8.99 -15.25 -18.62
C THR A 80 9.95 -16.21 -17.91
N VAL A 81 10.86 -16.83 -18.66
CA VAL A 81 11.93 -17.69 -18.11
C VAL A 81 13.07 -16.79 -17.61
N LEU A 82 13.59 -17.10 -16.41
CA LEU A 82 14.69 -16.38 -15.78
C LEU A 82 16.07 -16.95 -16.15
#